data_AF-A0A256FKZ6-F1
#
_entry.id   AF-A0A256FKZ6-F1
#
_cell.length_a   1.000
_cell.length_b   1.000
_cell.length_c   1.000
_cell.angle_alpha   90.00
_cell.angle_beta   90.00
_cell.angle_gamma   90.00
#
_symmetry.space_group_name_H-M   'P 1'
#
loop_
_entity.id
_entity.type
_entity.pdbx_description
1 polymer ?
#
loop_
_entity_poly.entity_id
_entity_poly.type
_entity_poly.pdbx_seq_one_letter_code
_entity_poly.pdbx_strand_id
1 'polypeptide(L)'
;MANHLISIDTVGREIKARIEAGDKALDKAEQHYIAAGIQLAAAKQRLSETREMRWSAFLFSHARLSDETARKYMMLANGDTTLEEIREKNAAAVKRHREKKSASQQQLSEKPNYVIGSIQQQNQRTSNSLGRITRIVEAIQAAGDDVLSQIEALLNITEENVNG
;
A
#
# COMPACT_ATOMS: atom_id res chain seq x y z
N MET A 1 14.32 1.60 -41.91
CA MET A 1 13.72 2.85 -41.37
C MET A 1 14.34 3.11 -40.02
N ALA A 2 14.75 4.34 -39.73
CA ALA A 2 15.47 4.70 -38.52
C ALA A 2 14.65 4.32 -37.28
N ASN A 3 15.05 3.22 -36.63
CA ASN A 3 14.46 2.73 -35.40
C ASN A 3 14.95 3.68 -34.29
N HIS A 4 14.37 4.87 -34.22
CA HIS A 4 14.65 5.80 -33.13
C HIS A 4 14.18 5.06 -31.87
N LEU A 5 15.12 4.48 -31.14
CA LEU A 5 14.88 3.77 -29.89
C LEU A 5 14.38 4.80 -28.87
N ILE A 6 13.10 5.16 -28.96
CA ILE A 6 12.41 5.94 -27.95
C ILE A 6 12.67 5.22 -26.62
N SER A 7 13.16 5.93 -25.60
CA SER A 7 13.42 5.30 -24.30
C SER A 7 12.15 4.65 -23.78
N ILE A 8 12.29 3.51 -23.11
CA ILE A 8 11.16 2.83 -22.46
C ILE A 8 10.43 3.78 -21.49
N ASP A 9 11.17 4.71 -20.87
CA ASP A 9 10.62 5.76 -20.01
C ASP A 9 9.68 6.69 -20.78
N THR A 10 10.08 7.11 -21.98
CA THR A 10 9.30 8.00 -22.83
C THR A 10 8.02 7.30 -23.27
N VAL A 11 8.10 6.02 -23.64
CA VAL A 11 6.92 5.21 -23.99
C VAL A 11 5.93 5.15 -22.82
N GLY A 12 6.42 4.89 -21.60
CA GLY A 12 5.55 4.84 -20.42
C GLY A 12 4.87 6.19 -20.12
N ARG A 13 5.59 7.31 -20.28
CA ARG A 13 5.01 8.66 -20.12
C ARG A 13 3.96 8.98 -21.19
N GLU A 14 4.20 8.60 -22.44
CA GLU A 14 3.23 8.77 -23.52
C GLU A 14 1.95 7.96 -23.29
N ILE A 15 2.09 6.71 -22.84
CA ILE A 15 0.95 5.86 -22.46
C ILE A 15 0.12 6.57 -21.39
N LYS A 16 0.78 7.06 -20.34
CA LYS A 16 0.11 7.79 -19.25
C LYS A 16 -0.63 9.01 -19.78
N ALA A 17 0.03 9.82 -20.61
CA ALA A 17 -0.56 11.02 -21.18
C ALA A 17 -1.79 10.72 -22.05
N ARG A 18 -1.78 9.61 -22.80
CA ARG A 18 -2.94 9.18 -23.59
C ARG A 18 -4.10 8.75 -22.71
N ILE A 19 -3.85 8.01 -21.64
CA ILE A 19 -4.90 7.61 -20.70
C ILE A 19 -5.50 8.85 -20.04
N GLU A 20 -4.68 9.79 -19.57
CA GLU A 20 -5.16 11.06 -19.01
C GLU A 20 -5.94 11.90 -20.02
N ALA A 21 -5.56 11.89 -21.30
CA ALA A 21 -6.31 12.53 -22.36
C ALA A 21 -7.66 11.84 -22.60
N GLY A 22 -7.69 10.51 -22.55
CA GLY A 22 -8.91 9.72 -22.64
C GLY A 22 -9.87 9.97 -21.47
N ASP A 23 -9.34 10.07 -20.26
CA ASP A 23 -10.12 10.37 -19.05
C ASP A 23 -10.75 11.77 -19.09
N LYS A 24 -10.14 12.71 -19.83
CA LYS A 24 -10.65 14.07 -20.02
C LYS A 24 -11.58 14.22 -21.23
N ALA A 25 -11.48 13.33 -22.21
CA ALA A 25 -12.20 13.46 -23.47
C ALA A 25 -13.52 12.67 -23.45
N LEU A 26 -14.66 13.34 -23.43
CA LEU A 26 -15.97 12.68 -23.42
C LEU A 26 -16.22 11.87 -24.71
N ASP A 27 -15.83 12.42 -25.87
CA ASP A 27 -16.18 11.85 -27.18
C ASP A 27 -15.07 10.98 -27.79
N LYS A 28 -13.82 11.17 -27.34
CA LYS A 28 -12.62 10.48 -27.90
C LYS A 28 -11.88 9.62 -26.88
N ALA A 29 -12.48 9.37 -25.71
CA ALA A 29 -11.92 8.51 -24.68
C ALA A 29 -11.45 7.16 -25.25
N GLU A 30 -12.31 6.51 -26.04
CA GLU A 30 -12.05 5.19 -26.59
C GLU A 30 -10.82 5.16 -27.50
N GLN A 31 -10.68 6.13 -28.40
CA GLN A 31 -9.54 6.23 -29.31
C GLN A 31 -8.22 6.39 -28.53
N HIS A 32 -8.25 7.18 -27.45
CA HIS A 32 -7.08 7.35 -26.58
C HIS A 32 -6.74 6.07 -25.82
N TYR A 33 -7.73 5.33 -25.32
CA TYR A 33 -7.51 4.05 -24.65
C TYR A 33 -7.01 2.96 -25.60
N ILE A 34 -7.53 2.89 -26.83
CA ILE A 34 -7.03 2.00 -27.88
C ILE A 34 -5.57 2.33 -28.19
N ALA A 35 -5.26 3.61 -28.41
CA ALA A 35 -3.88 4.04 -28.70
C ALA A 35 -2.91 3.73 -27.54
N ALA A 36 -3.37 3.84 -26.29
CA ALA A 36 -2.61 3.44 -25.11
C ALA A 36 -2.41 1.90 -25.06
N GLY A 37 -3.45 1.13 -25.38
CA GLY A 37 -3.40 -0.33 -25.46
C GLY A 37 -2.38 -0.85 -26.48
N ILE A 38 -2.34 -0.24 -27.68
CA ILE A 38 -1.35 -0.56 -28.72
C ILE A 38 0.07 -0.32 -28.21
N GLN A 39 0.31 0.82 -27.56
CA GLN A 39 1.62 1.13 -26.98
C GLN A 39 2.01 0.21 -25.83
N LEU A 40 1.05 -0.19 -24.98
CA LEU A 40 1.27 -1.15 -23.90
C LEU A 40 1.68 -2.52 -24.46
N ALA A 41 1.04 -2.97 -25.55
CA ALA A 41 1.41 -4.23 -26.22
C ALA A 41 2.84 -4.17 -26.78
N ALA A 42 3.18 -3.09 -27.48
CA ALA A 42 4.53 -2.88 -28.01
C ALA A 42 5.59 -2.80 -26.88
N ALA A 43 5.31 -2.08 -25.80
CA ALA A 43 6.20 -1.99 -24.64
C ALA A 43 6.40 -3.35 -23.97
N LYS A 44 5.34 -4.14 -23.82
CA LYS A 44 5.41 -5.49 -23.25
C LYS A 44 6.26 -6.43 -24.10
N GLN A 45 6.11 -6.40 -25.41
CA GLN A 45 6.93 -7.17 -26.34
C GLN A 45 8.41 -6.76 -26.20
N ARG A 46 8.70 -5.46 -26.28
CA ARG A 46 10.08 -4.95 -26.14
C ARG A 46 10.73 -5.37 -24.82
N LEU A 47 10.01 -5.24 -23.70
CA LEU A 47 10.52 -5.65 -22.39
C LEU A 47 10.78 -7.16 -22.29
N SER A 48 9.99 -7.97 -23.00
CA SER A 48 10.22 -9.42 -23.05
C SER A 48 11.48 -9.80 -23.83
N GLU A 49 11.82 -9.00 -24.85
CA GLU A 49 13.01 -9.18 -25.70
C GLU A 49 14.27 -8.65 -25.02
N THR A 50 14.23 -7.43 -24.47
CA THR A 50 15.41 -6.78 -23.87
C THR A 50 15.66 -7.21 -22.42
N ARG A 51 14.64 -7.72 -21.72
CA ARG A 51 14.67 -8.08 -20.29
C ARG A 51 15.20 -6.98 -19.37
N GLU A 52 15.15 -5.72 -19.80
CA GLU A 52 15.62 -4.55 -19.04
C GLU A 52 14.88 -4.40 -17.71
N MET A 53 13.59 -4.73 -17.69
CA MET A 53 12.74 -4.55 -16.52
C MET A 53 11.57 -5.54 -16.51
N ARG A 54 11.10 -5.88 -15.30
CA ARG A 54 9.85 -6.63 -15.12
C ARG A 54 8.65 -5.79 -15.56
N TRP A 55 7.69 -6.41 -16.23
CA TRP A 55 6.44 -5.78 -16.68
C TRP A 55 5.71 -5.00 -15.57
N SER A 56 5.58 -5.58 -14.38
CA SER A 56 4.94 -4.93 -13.23
C SER A 56 5.68 -3.68 -12.76
N ALA A 57 7.01 -3.70 -12.80
CA ALA A 57 7.83 -2.54 -12.45
C ALA A 57 7.66 -1.43 -13.49
N PHE A 58 7.60 -1.76 -14.78
CA PHE A 58 7.35 -0.79 -15.85
C PHE A 58 5.99 -0.09 -15.67
N LEU A 59 4.94 -0.87 -15.44
CA LEU A 59 3.60 -0.33 -15.22
C LEU A 59 3.52 0.60 -14.01
N PHE A 60 4.17 0.22 -12.90
CA PHE A 60 4.14 1.01 -11.68
C PHE A 60 4.98 2.30 -11.77
N SER A 61 6.16 2.22 -12.40
CA SER A 61 7.12 3.33 -12.41
C SER A 61 6.85 4.34 -13.53
N HIS A 62 6.52 3.89 -14.74
CA HIS A 62 6.41 4.78 -15.90
C HIS A 62 4.96 5.07 -16.30
N ALA A 63 4.09 4.05 -16.32
CA ALA A 63 2.69 4.22 -16.75
C ALA A 63 1.74 4.59 -15.59
N ARG A 64 2.12 4.32 -14.34
CA ARG A 64 1.28 4.46 -13.13
C ARG A 64 -0.04 3.69 -13.23
N LEU A 65 0.02 2.46 -13.74
CA LEU A 65 -1.15 1.60 -13.94
C LEU A 65 -1.05 0.30 -13.14
N SER A 66 -2.21 -0.28 -12.85
CA SER A 66 -2.30 -1.68 -12.43
C SER A 66 -2.23 -2.62 -13.64
N ASP A 67 -1.84 -3.87 -13.40
CA ASP A 67 -1.81 -4.91 -14.43
C ASP A 67 -3.20 -5.19 -15.01
N GLU A 68 -4.25 -5.12 -14.18
CA GLU A 68 -5.64 -5.30 -14.63
C GLU A 68 -6.04 -4.19 -15.61
N THR A 69 -5.75 -2.93 -15.29
CA THR A 69 -6.08 -1.79 -16.14
C THR A 69 -5.28 -1.83 -17.45
N ALA A 70 -3.99 -2.15 -17.38
CA ALA A 70 -3.17 -2.31 -18.58
C ALA A 70 -3.73 -3.40 -19.52
N ARG A 71 -4.15 -4.54 -18.97
CA ARG A 71 -4.79 -5.62 -19.73
C ARG A 71 -6.10 -5.17 -20.39
N LYS A 72 -6.95 -4.39 -19.70
CA LYS A 72 -8.20 -3.86 -20.27
C LYS A 72 -7.93 -3.00 -21.51
N TYR A 73 -6.94 -2.11 -21.45
CA TYR A 73 -6.57 -1.29 -22.60
C TYR A 73 -5.97 -2.11 -23.76
N MET A 74 -5.16 -3.12 -23.46
CA MET A 74 -4.67 -4.04 -24.49
C MET A 74 -5.82 -4.83 -25.16
N MET A 75 -6.82 -5.26 -24.40
CA MET A 75 -8.01 -5.94 -24.96
C MET A 75 -8.84 -5.00 -25.85
N LEU A 76 -9.01 -3.73 -25.45
CA LEU A 76 -9.63 -2.70 -26.29
C LEU A 76 -8.88 -2.53 -27.62
N ALA A 77 -7.55 -2.50 -27.57
CA ALA A 77 -6.72 -2.39 -28.76
C ALA A 77 -6.83 -3.60 -29.71
N ASN A 78 -7.00 -4.80 -29.16
CA ASN A 78 -7.19 -6.03 -29.93
C ASN A 78 -8.62 -6.19 -30.48
N GLY A 79 -9.59 -5.41 -29.99
CA GLY A 79 -11.01 -5.61 -30.27
C GLY A 79 -11.64 -6.78 -29.51
N ASP A 80 -10.97 -7.28 -28.46
CA ASP A 80 -11.46 -8.39 -27.62
C ASP A 80 -12.58 -7.96 -26.66
N THR A 81 -12.75 -6.65 -26.45
CA THR A 81 -13.79 -6.06 -25.60
C THR A 81 -14.08 -4.64 -26.05
N THR A 82 -15.26 -4.12 -25.69
CA THR A 82 -15.64 -2.72 -25.96
C THR A 82 -15.56 -1.85 -24.72
N LEU A 83 -15.58 -0.53 -24.90
CA LEU A 83 -15.56 0.40 -23.77
C LEU A 83 -16.84 0.28 -22.93
N GLU A 84 -17.98 0.04 -23.57
CA GLU A 84 -19.28 -0.20 -22.94
C GLU A 84 -19.24 -1.42 -22.04
N GLU A 85 -18.69 -2.55 -22.51
CA GLU A 85 -18.57 -3.77 -21.71
C GLU A 85 -17.69 -3.57 -20.47
N ILE A 86 -16.59 -2.82 -20.61
CA ILE A 86 -15.72 -2.48 -19.48
C ILE A 86 -16.48 -1.62 -18.46
N ARG A 87 -17.23 -0.62 -18.93
CA ARG A 87 -18.05 0.25 -18.07
C ARG A 87 -19.13 -0.53 -17.36
N GLU A 88 -19.82 -1.44 -18.04
CA GLU A 88 -20.84 -2.31 -17.45
C GLU A 88 -20.25 -3.22 -16.37
N LYS A 89 -19.13 -3.88 -16.65
CA LYS A 89 -18.43 -4.73 -15.67
C LYS A 89 -18.00 -3.93 -14.45
N ASN A 90 -17.47 -2.73 -14.64
CA ASN A 90 -17.06 -1.85 -13.54
C ASN A 90 -18.29 -1.40 -12.72
N ALA A 91 -19.39 -1.02 -13.38
CA ALA A 91 -20.63 -0.65 -12.70
C ALA A 91 -21.20 -1.81 -11.87
N ALA A 92 -21.20 -3.02 -12.43
CA ALA A 92 -21.63 -4.24 -11.73
C ALA A 92 -20.72 -4.55 -10.53
N ALA A 93 -19.41 -4.41 -10.67
CA ALA A 93 -18.45 -4.62 -9.59
C ALA A 93 -18.66 -3.61 -8.44
N VAL A 94 -18.85 -2.33 -8.77
CA VAL A 94 -19.15 -1.27 -7.78
C VAL A 94 -20.48 -1.55 -7.09
N LYS A 95 -21.52 -1.96 -7.84
CA LYS A 95 -22.82 -2.34 -7.28
C LYS A 95 -22.68 -3.49 -6.28
N ARG A 96 -22.03 -4.59 -6.67
CA ARG A 96 -21.76 -5.74 -5.78
C ARG A 96 -20.96 -5.35 -4.54
N HIS A 97 -19.97 -4.47 -4.69
CA HIS A 97 -19.19 -3.98 -3.55
C HIS A 97 -20.04 -3.15 -2.58
N ARG A 98 -20.93 -2.29 -3.11
CA ARG A 98 -21.88 -1.51 -2.30
C ARG A 98 -22.86 -2.43 -1.56
N GLU A 99 -23.43 -3.41 -2.25
CA GLU A 99 -24.36 -4.39 -1.67
C GLU A 99 -23.72 -5.20 -0.54
N LYS A 100 -22.48 -5.66 -0.71
CA LYS A 100 -21.72 -6.33 0.34
C LYS A 100 -21.52 -5.43 1.55
N LYS A 101 -21.15 -4.17 1.33
CA LYS A 101 -20.93 -3.21 2.42
C LYS A 101 -22.21 -2.91 3.20
N SER A 102 -23.35 -2.76 2.53
CA SER A 102 -24.64 -2.55 3.20
C SER A 102 -25.10 -3.78 3.98
N ALA A 103 -24.89 -4.98 3.44
CA ALA A 103 -25.23 -6.24 4.13
C ALA A 103 -24.39 -6.42 5.42
N SER A 104 -23.09 -6.10 5.36
CA SER A 104 -22.23 -6.14 6.56
C SER A 104 -22.61 -5.08 7.60
N GLN A 105 -23.07 -3.89 7.17
CA GLN A 105 -23.55 -2.86 8.09
C GLN A 105 -24.88 -3.24 8.77
N GLN A 106 -25.79 -3.91 8.06
CA GLN A 106 -27.03 -4.43 8.65
C GLN A 106 -26.76 -5.52 9.70
N GLN A 107 -25.81 -6.43 9.43
CA GLN A 107 -25.41 -7.46 10.41
C GLN A 107 -24.77 -6.89 11.69
N LEU A 108 -24.10 -5.73 11.62
CA LEU A 108 -23.57 -5.03 12.80
C LEU A 108 -24.68 -4.36 13.63
N SER A 109 -25.80 -3.99 13.01
CA SER A 109 -26.93 -3.37 13.71
C SER A 109 -27.79 -4.35 14.53
N GLU A 110 -27.75 -5.65 14.21
CA GLU A 110 -28.52 -6.70 14.91
C GLU A 110 -27.79 -7.33 16.10
N LYS A 111 -26.50 -7.01 16.32
CA LYS A 111 -25.72 -7.52 17.46
C LYS A 111 -25.00 -6.40 18.23
N PRO A 112 -25.74 -5.52 18.94
CA PRO A 112 -25.14 -4.42 19.71
C PRO A 112 -24.16 -4.90 20.80
N ASN A 113 -24.29 -6.15 21.27
CA ASN A 113 -23.46 -6.71 22.35
C ASN A 113 -22.04 -7.17 21.93
N TYR A 114 -21.74 -7.33 20.64
CA TYR A 114 -20.42 -7.85 20.22
C TYR A 114 -19.33 -6.76 20.21
N VAL A 115 -19.71 -5.53 19.86
CA VAL A 115 -18.79 -4.39 19.82
C VAL A 115 -18.35 -3.98 21.24
N ILE A 116 -19.27 -4.02 22.21
CA ILE A 116 -18.96 -3.71 23.61
C ILE A 116 -17.95 -4.73 24.18
N GLY A 117 -18.13 -6.03 23.91
CA GLY A 117 -17.23 -7.08 24.40
C GLY A 117 -15.81 -7.00 23.84
N SER A 118 -15.65 -6.67 22.56
CA SER A 118 -14.32 -6.56 21.92
C SER A 118 -13.54 -5.33 22.40
N ILE A 119 -14.21 -4.19 22.62
CA ILE A 119 -13.61 -2.99 23.20
C ILE A 119 -13.19 -3.24 24.66
N GLN A 120 -14.03 -3.92 25.43
CA GLN A 120 -13.73 -4.25 26.82
C GLN A 120 -12.53 -5.21 26.94
N GLN A 121 -12.41 -6.17 26.02
CA GLN A 121 -11.27 -7.08 25.97
C GLN A 121 -9.96 -6.40 25.54
N GLN A 122 -10.02 -5.45 24.60
CA GLN A 122 -8.85 -4.63 24.23
C GLN A 122 -8.39 -3.76 25.40
N ASN A 123 -9.32 -3.09 26.10
CA ASN A 123 -8.99 -2.26 27.26
C ASN A 123 -8.38 -3.07 28.41
N GLN A 124 -8.83 -4.31 28.64
CA GLN A 124 -8.21 -5.21 29.62
C GLN A 124 -6.78 -5.60 29.23
N ARG A 125 -6.52 -5.89 27.94
CA ARG A 125 -5.17 -6.20 27.46
C ARG A 125 -4.22 -5.01 27.62
N THR A 126 -4.69 -3.81 27.27
CA THR A 126 -3.90 -2.58 27.44
C THR A 126 -3.59 -2.32 28.90
N SER A 127 -4.58 -2.41 29.79
CA SER A 127 -4.39 -2.25 31.24
C SER A 127 -3.37 -3.24 31.81
N ASN A 128 -3.48 -4.52 31.45
CA ASN A 128 -2.53 -5.54 31.89
C ASN A 128 -1.10 -5.30 31.36
N SER A 129 -0.96 -4.78 30.15
CA SER A 129 0.34 -4.45 29.56
C SER A 129 0.99 -3.25 30.26
N LEU A 130 0.23 -2.22 30.59
CA LEU A 130 0.71 -1.04 31.33
C LEU A 130 1.19 -1.43 32.72
N GLY A 131 0.42 -2.26 33.45
CA GLY A 131 0.84 -2.75 34.77
C GLY A 131 2.09 -3.65 34.75
N ARG A 132 2.45 -4.24 33.60
CA ARG A 132 3.74 -4.94 33.44
C ARG A 132 4.87 -3.95 33.16
N ILE A 133 4.63 -2.93 32.34
CA ILE A 133 5.61 -1.88 32.04
C ILE A 133 5.96 -1.12 33.32
N THR A 134 4.97 -0.73 34.14
CA THR A 134 5.20 -0.02 35.41
C THR A 134 6.12 -0.83 36.34
N ARG A 135 5.86 -2.13 36.50
CA ARG A 135 6.71 -3.01 37.32
C ARG A 135 8.13 -3.16 36.78
N ILE A 136 8.30 -3.17 35.46
CA ILE A 136 9.63 -3.21 34.84
C ILE A 136 10.38 -1.90 35.10
N VAL A 137 9.69 -0.75 34.99
CA VAL A 137 10.28 0.56 35.27
C VAL A 137 10.69 0.68 36.74
N GLU A 138 9.82 0.27 37.67
CA GLU A 138 10.13 0.26 39.11
C GLU A 138 11.32 -0.64 39.44
N ALA A 139 11.41 -1.81 38.81
CA ALA A 139 12.54 -2.73 39.01
C ALA A 139 13.87 -2.16 38.46
N ILE A 140 13.83 -1.47 37.32
CA ILE A 140 15.02 -0.81 36.74
C ILE A 140 15.46 0.36 37.62
N GLN A 141 14.50 1.16 38.12
CA GLN A 141 14.77 2.28 39.02
C GLN A 141 15.45 1.79 40.30
N ALA A 142 14.87 0.77 40.95
CA ALA A 142 15.42 0.20 42.18
C ALA A 142 16.83 -0.41 41.98
N ALA A 143 17.07 -1.05 40.83
CA ALA A 143 18.40 -1.56 40.50
C ALA A 143 19.42 -0.42 40.26
N GLY A 144 18.98 0.71 39.68
CA GLY A 144 19.82 1.89 39.52
C GLY A 144 20.22 2.54 40.85
N ASP A 145 19.26 2.63 41.78
CA ASP A 145 19.48 3.21 43.11
C ASP A 145 20.43 2.33 43.97
N ASP A 146 20.34 1.00 43.83
CA ASP A 146 21.27 0.05 44.48
C ASP A 146 22.70 0.18 43.95
N VAL A 147 22.87 0.32 42.63
CA VAL A 147 24.19 0.54 42.02
C VAL A 147 24.80 1.87 42.45
N LEU A 148 24.01 2.93 42.52
CA LEU A 148 24.47 4.24 43.02
C LEU A 148 24.90 4.14 44.50
N SER A 149 24.12 3.45 45.33
CA SER A 149 24.45 3.22 46.74
C SER A 149 25.76 2.43 46.92
N GLN A 150 26.01 1.43 46.07
CA GLN A 150 27.25 0.65 46.08
C GLN A 150 28.47 1.49 45.65
N ILE A 151 28.30 2.39 44.66
CA ILE A 151 29.36 3.31 44.24
C ILE A 151 29.69 4.31 45.36
N GLU A 152 28.68 4.88 46.02
CA GLU A 152 28.90 5.80 47.16
C GLU A 152 29.60 5.11 48.33
N ALA A 153 29.22 3.86 48.65
CA ALA A 153 29.90 3.08 49.68
C ALA A 153 31.38 2.83 49.35
N LEU A 154 31.70 2.55 48.08
CA LEU A 154 33.08 2.35 47.63
C LEU A 154 33.91 3.65 47.69
N LEU A 155 33.31 4.80 47.36
CA LEU A 155 33.98 6.09 47.45
C LEU A 155 34.28 6.49 48.90
N ASN A 156 33.37 6.25 49.83
CA ASN A 156 33.59 6.53 51.25
C ASN A 156 34.72 5.66 51.86
N ILE A 157 34.85 4.39 51.44
CA ILE A 157 35.95 3.51 51.89
C ILE A 157 37.32 4.01 51.38
N THR A 158 37.37 4.66 50.22
CA THR A 158 38.61 5.22 49.69
C THR A 158 39.04 6.50 50.40
N GLU A 159 38.11 7.31 50.93
CA GLU A 159 38.45 8.53 51.66
C GLU A 159 39.00 8.25 53.07
N GLU A 160 38.53 7.19 53.75
CA GLU A 160 39.09 6.76 55.05
C GLU A 160 40.52 6.19 54.93
N ASN A 161 40.88 5.58 53.79
CA ASN A 161 42.23 5.03 53.57
C ASN A 161 43.27 6.05 53.08
N VAL A 162 42.84 7.25 52.67
CA VAL A 162 43.75 8.31 52.16
C VAL A 162 44.08 9.35 53.25
N ASN A 163 43.29 9.43 54.32
CA ASN A 163 43.48 10.40 55.42
C ASN A 163 43.88 9.77 56.77
N GLY A 164 44.20 8.47 56.82
CA GLY A 164 44.77 7.78 57.98
C GLY A 164 46.22 7.37 57.74
#